data_AF-A0A1B6YE71-F1
#
_entry.id   AF-A0A1B6YE71-F1
#
_cell.length_a   1.000
_cell.length_b   1.000
_cell.length_c   1.000
_cell.angle_alpha   90.00
_cell.angle_beta   90.00
_cell.angle_gamma   90.00
#
_symmetry.space_group_name_H-M   'P 1'
#
loop_
_entity.id
_entity.type
_entity.pdbx_description
1 polymer ?
#
loop_
_entity_poly.entity_id
_entity_poly.type
_entity_poly.pdbx_seq_one_letter_code
_entity_poly.pdbx_strand_id
1 'polypeptide(L)'
;MKEIHEANSLLEENITSISNVNEWAEIMGYEKTSKFSYDYRRFYGLRPAEAFVEIRIKNIIEYFTKNPSEKYYSICLEFGFVNEQSLYKFFKRHTKLSPIEYRKEIQKRDTDKEIQIKRYR
;
A
#
# COMPACT_ATOMS: atom_id res chain seq x y z
N MET A 1 3.18 -20.14 15.13
CA MET A 1 2.76 -18.74 15.25
C MET A 1 4.01 -17.89 15.04
N LYS A 2 3.94 -16.92 14.13
CA LYS A 2 5.07 -16.01 13.85
C LYS A 2 5.09 -14.88 14.88
N GLU A 3 6.25 -14.25 15.04
CA GLU A 3 6.44 -13.20 16.03
C GLU A 3 5.78 -11.89 15.61
N ILE A 4 5.17 -11.16 16.54
CA ILE A 4 4.34 -9.98 16.19
C ILE A 4 5.13 -8.87 15.48
N HIS A 5 6.43 -8.76 15.75
CA HIS A 5 7.30 -7.75 15.13
C HIS A 5 7.55 -8.00 13.63
N GLU A 6 7.31 -9.23 13.15
CA GLU A 6 7.41 -9.60 11.73
C GLU A 6 6.14 -9.27 10.93
N ALA A 7 5.06 -8.86 11.62
CA ALA A 7 3.74 -8.71 11.00
C ALA A 7 3.75 -7.78 9.79
N ASN A 8 4.42 -6.63 9.89
CA ASN A 8 4.46 -5.64 8.82
C ASN A 8 5.27 -6.14 7.62
N SER A 9 6.43 -6.75 7.84
CA SER A 9 7.28 -7.30 6.78
C SER A 9 6.55 -8.41 6.01
N LEU A 10 5.84 -9.29 6.73
CA LEU A 10 5.05 -10.34 6.09
C LEU A 10 3.88 -9.79 5.27
N LEU A 11 3.27 -8.68 5.72
CA LEU A 11 2.26 -7.99 4.92
C LEU A 11 2.84 -7.41 3.64
N GLU A 12 4.04 -6.81 3.70
CA GLU A 12 4.73 -6.26 2.53
C GLU A 12 5.10 -7.35 1.52
N GLU A 13 5.60 -8.50 1.99
CA GLU A 13 5.97 -9.65 1.14
C GLU A 13 4.77 -10.34 0.47
N ASN A 14 3.58 -10.26 1.10
CA ASN A 14 2.37 -10.97 0.65
C ASN A 14 1.25 -10.00 0.28
N ILE A 15 1.59 -8.77 -0.11
CA ILE A 15 0.62 -7.67 -0.29
C ILE A 15 -0.47 -7.97 -1.33
N THR A 16 -0.16 -8.81 -2.30
CA THR A 16 -1.09 -9.27 -3.35
C THR A 16 -2.11 -10.26 -2.80
N SER A 17 -1.66 -11.17 -1.94
CA SER A 17 -2.46 -12.28 -1.42
C SER A 17 -3.32 -11.87 -0.22
N ILE A 18 -2.87 -10.89 0.56
CA ILE A 18 -3.58 -10.44 1.76
C ILE A 18 -4.56 -9.33 1.42
N SER A 19 -5.84 -9.68 1.34
CA SER A 19 -6.95 -8.77 1.06
C SER A 19 -7.50 -8.09 2.32
N ASN A 20 -7.33 -8.69 3.50
CA ASN A 20 -7.91 -8.20 4.75
C ASN A 20 -7.11 -8.63 6.00
N VAL A 21 -7.50 -8.07 7.17
CA VAL A 21 -6.82 -8.32 8.46
C VAL A 21 -6.99 -9.77 8.95
N ASN A 22 -8.04 -10.49 8.55
CA ASN A 22 -8.21 -11.90 8.92
C ASN A 22 -7.15 -12.76 8.22
N GLU A 23 -7.00 -12.61 6.91
CA GLU A 23 -5.96 -13.32 6.13
C GLU A 23 -4.56 -12.96 6.64
N TRP A 24 -4.35 -11.71 7.06
CA TRP A 24 -3.10 -11.31 7.69
C TRP A 24 -2.85 -12.07 9.00
N ALA A 25 -3.87 -12.19 9.85
CA ALA A 25 -3.80 -12.96 11.09
C ALA A 25 -3.55 -14.46 10.82
N GLU A 26 -4.19 -15.03 9.80
CA GLU A 26 -4.01 -16.42 9.39
C GLU A 26 -2.56 -16.69 8.94
N ILE A 27 -1.97 -15.82 8.12
CA ILE A 27 -0.56 -15.92 7.68
C ILE A 27 0.43 -15.75 8.85
N MET A 28 0.05 -14.99 9.87
CA MET A 28 0.79 -14.89 11.13
C MET A 28 0.64 -16.14 12.01
N GLY A 29 -0.28 -17.05 11.67
CA GLY A 29 -0.57 -18.27 12.40
C GLY A 29 -1.46 -18.05 13.62
N TYR A 30 -2.31 -17.03 13.61
CA TYR A 30 -3.34 -16.82 14.62
C TYR A 30 -4.64 -17.50 14.19
N GLU A 31 -5.23 -18.28 15.09
CA GLU A 31 -6.56 -18.88 14.87
C GLU A 31 -7.69 -17.85 14.94
N LYS A 32 -7.47 -16.74 15.66
CA LYS A 32 -8.47 -15.70 15.91
C LYS A 32 -7.91 -14.33 15.60
N THR A 33 -8.55 -13.61 14.68
CA THR A 33 -8.18 -12.22 14.32
C THR A 33 -8.22 -11.28 15.52
N SER A 34 -9.12 -11.53 16.49
CA SER A 34 -9.22 -10.71 17.70
C SER A 34 -7.96 -10.79 18.57
N LYS A 35 -7.34 -11.99 18.65
CA LYS A 35 -6.09 -12.20 19.38
C LYS A 35 -4.93 -11.51 18.67
N PHE A 36 -4.84 -11.67 17.34
CA PHE A 36 -3.88 -10.93 16.53
C PHE A 36 -4.02 -9.41 16.72
N SER A 37 -5.24 -8.90 16.68
CA SER A 37 -5.50 -7.46 16.82
C SER A 37 -5.10 -6.92 18.20
N TYR A 38 -5.27 -7.72 19.24
CA TYR A 38 -4.84 -7.38 20.58
C TYR A 38 -3.30 -7.34 20.68
N ASP A 39 -2.62 -8.39 20.22
CA ASP A 39 -1.16 -8.49 20.29
C ASP A 39 -0.49 -7.44 19.41
N TYR A 40 -1.01 -7.21 18.20
CA TYR A 40 -0.55 -6.15 17.29
C TYR A 40 -0.65 -4.77 17.95
N ARG A 41 -1.82 -4.45 18.53
CA ARG A 41 -2.01 -3.16 19.22
C ARG A 41 -1.11 -3.03 20.44
N ARG A 42 -0.89 -4.11 21.18
CA ARG A 42 -0.01 -4.11 22.36
C ARG A 42 1.45 -3.83 21.97
N PHE A 43 1.88 -4.30 20.80
CA PHE A 43 3.25 -4.11 20.32
C PHE A 43 3.45 -2.77 19.59
N TYR A 44 2.60 -2.44 18.61
CA TYR A 44 2.75 -1.26 17.75
C TYR A 44 2.00 -0.02 18.26
N GLY A 45 1.02 -0.18 19.14
CA GLY A 45 0.21 0.93 19.68
C GLY A 45 -0.99 1.34 18.82
N LEU A 46 -1.09 0.88 17.57
CA LEU A 46 -2.20 1.17 16.64
C LEU A 46 -3.03 -0.07 16.27
N ARG A 47 -4.19 0.13 15.64
CA ARG A 47 -5.04 -0.98 15.21
C ARG A 47 -4.45 -1.63 13.94
N PRO A 48 -4.49 -2.97 13.81
CA PRO A 48 -4.00 -3.63 12.59
C PRO A 48 -4.77 -3.19 11.34
N ALA A 49 -6.06 -2.87 11.44
CA ALA A 49 -6.82 -2.37 10.28
C ALA A 49 -6.30 -1.01 9.77
N GLU A 50 -5.83 -0.14 10.67
CA GLU A 50 -5.22 1.14 10.31
C GLU A 50 -3.86 0.89 9.65
N ALA A 51 -3.01 0.07 10.31
CA ALA A 51 -1.70 -0.32 9.78
C ALA A 51 -1.79 -0.97 8.39
N PHE A 52 -2.75 -1.86 8.21
CA PHE A 52 -2.99 -2.57 6.95
C PHE A 52 -3.24 -1.59 5.81
N VAL A 53 -4.10 -0.61 6.04
CA VAL A 53 -4.40 0.43 5.05
C VAL A 53 -3.17 1.29 4.78
N GLU A 54 -2.47 1.72 5.82
CA GLU A 54 -1.28 2.57 5.70
C GLU A 54 -0.17 1.90 4.90
N ILE A 55 0.18 0.66 5.24
CA ILE A 55 1.20 -0.13 4.56
C ILE A 55 0.80 -0.34 3.09
N ARG A 56 -0.47 -0.69 2.82
CA ARG A 56 -0.93 -0.88 1.44
C ARG A 56 -0.86 0.40 0.62
N ILE A 57 -1.34 1.52 1.16
CA ILE A 57 -1.29 2.81 0.46
C ILE A 57 0.14 3.26 0.21
N LYS A 58 1.03 3.10 1.20
CA LYS A 58 2.45 3.42 1.07
C LYS A 58 3.09 2.64 -0.08
N ASN A 59 2.87 1.32 -0.13
CA ASN A 59 3.44 0.49 -1.19
C ASN A 59 2.87 0.83 -2.58
N ILE A 60 1.57 1.11 -2.68
CA ILE A 60 0.95 1.54 -3.94
C ILE A 60 1.55 2.87 -4.42
N ILE A 61 1.73 3.84 -3.50
CA ILE A 61 2.37 5.12 -3.78
C ILE A 61 3.81 4.94 -4.27
N GLU A 62 4.57 4.11 -3.56
CA GLU A 62 5.96 3.82 -3.93
C GLU A 62 6.02 3.17 -5.32
N TYR A 63 5.11 2.24 -5.62
CA TYR A 63 4.99 1.62 -6.92
C TYR A 63 4.64 2.63 -8.03
N PHE A 64 3.69 3.56 -7.79
CA PHE A 64 3.39 4.64 -8.73
C PHE A 64 4.60 5.53 -9.00
N THR A 65 5.40 5.80 -7.97
CA THR A 65 6.60 6.63 -8.08
C THR A 65 7.69 5.94 -8.87
N LYS A 66 7.87 4.62 -8.68
CA LYS A 66 8.85 3.81 -9.42
C LYS A 66 8.43 3.55 -10.86
N ASN A 67 7.13 3.41 -11.12
CA ASN A 67 6.58 3.03 -12.42
C ASN A 67 5.49 4.03 -12.89
N PRO A 68 5.84 5.29 -13.22
CA PRO A 68 4.88 6.35 -13.52
C PRO A 68 4.05 6.11 -14.79
N SER A 69 4.50 5.24 -15.68
CA SER A 69 3.85 4.90 -16.95
C SER A 69 3.12 3.55 -16.94
N GLU A 70 3.13 2.84 -15.81
CA GLU A 70 2.55 1.49 -15.72
C GLU A 70 1.03 1.52 -15.91
N LYS A 71 0.46 0.45 -16.48
CA LYS A 71 -1.00 0.37 -16.68
C LYS A 71 -1.69 0.12 -15.35
N TYR A 72 -2.82 0.77 -15.09
CA TYR A 72 -3.58 0.56 -13.85
C TYR A 72 -4.03 -0.89 -13.68
N TYR A 73 -4.34 -1.58 -14.78
CA TYR A 73 -4.57 -3.02 -14.79
C TYR A 73 -3.41 -3.82 -14.17
N SER A 74 -2.15 -3.57 -14.55
CA SER A 74 -0.98 -4.26 -13.98
C SER A 74 -0.86 -4.01 -12.48
N ILE A 75 -1.12 -2.76 -12.05
CA ILE A 75 -1.12 -2.37 -10.63
C ILE A 75 -2.23 -3.10 -9.88
N CYS A 76 -3.39 -3.30 -10.49
CA CYS A 76 -4.45 -4.07 -9.85
C CYS A 76 -4.03 -5.52 -9.60
N LEU A 77 -3.37 -6.15 -10.57
CA LEU A 77 -2.85 -7.51 -10.41
C LEU A 77 -1.79 -7.57 -9.30
N GLU A 78 -0.84 -6.64 -9.29
CA GLU A 78 0.25 -6.58 -8.30
C GLU A 78 -0.28 -6.44 -6.86
N PHE A 79 -1.33 -5.66 -6.67
CA PHE A 79 -1.89 -5.38 -5.34
C PHE A 79 -3.18 -6.16 -5.04
N GLY A 80 -3.54 -7.16 -5.84
CA GLY A 80 -4.72 -8.01 -5.59
C GLY A 80 -6.06 -7.27 -5.67
N PHE A 81 -6.15 -6.18 -6.42
CA PHE A 81 -7.42 -5.50 -6.69
C PHE A 81 -8.16 -6.20 -7.83
N VAL A 82 -9.47 -6.37 -7.67
CA VAL A 82 -10.33 -7.03 -8.67
C VAL A 82 -10.34 -6.26 -9.99
N ASN A 83 -10.31 -4.93 -9.93
CA ASN A 83 -10.32 -4.05 -11.09
C ASN A 83 -9.85 -2.63 -10.75
N GLU A 84 -9.66 -1.81 -11.78
CA GLU A 84 -9.20 -0.42 -11.65
C GLU A 84 -10.15 0.44 -10.81
N GLN A 85 -11.45 0.15 -10.81
CA GLN A 85 -12.42 0.88 -10.00
C GLN A 85 -12.26 0.60 -8.50
N SER A 86 -11.92 -0.64 -8.13
CA SER A 86 -11.63 -1.01 -6.74
C SER A 86 -10.35 -0.34 -6.25
N LEU A 87 -9.29 -0.32 -7.07
CA LEU A 87 -8.07 0.44 -6.82
C LEU A 87 -8.37 1.95 -6.68
N TYR A 88 -9.15 2.52 -7.61
CA TYR A 88 -9.51 3.93 -7.60
C TYR A 88 -10.23 4.32 -6.30
N LYS A 89 -11.25 3.55 -5.90
CA LYS A 89 -12.03 3.82 -4.68
C LYS A 89 -11.16 3.71 -3.44
N PHE A 90 -10.34 2.67 -3.35
CA PHE A 90 -9.42 2.46 -2.23
C PHE A 90 -8.42 3.62 -2.13
N PHE A 91 -7.72 3.93 -3.22
CA PHE A 91 -6.71 4.97 -3.26
C PHE A 91 -7.30 6.34 -2.91
N LYS A 92 -8.39 6.75 -3.58
CA LYS A 92 -9.04 8.04 -3.34
C LYS A 92 -9.55 8.20 -1.92
N ARG A 93 -10.09 7.13 -1.33
CA ARG A 93 -10.57 7.15 0.06
C ARG A 93 -9.44 7.47 1.05
N HIS A 94 -8.23 7.00 0.79
CA HIS A 94 -7.13 7.07 1.75
C HIS A 94 -6.10 8.17 1.44
N THR A 95 -5.94 8.58 0.19
CA THR A 95 -5.00 9.65 -0.21
C THR A 95 -5.69 10.97 -0.51
N LYS A 96 -7.04 10.99 -0.60
CA LYS A 96 -7.86 12.11 -1.10
C LYS A 96 -7.65 12.48 -2.57
N LEU A 97 -6.66 11.88 -3.23
CA LEU A 97 -6.35 12.04 -4.65
C LEU A 97 -6.76 10.78 -5.40
N SER A 98 -7.20 10.92 -6.64
CA SER A 98 -7.31 9.76 -7.52
C SER A 98 -5.92 9.27 -7.95
N PRO A 99 -5.78 7.98 -8.31
CA PRO A 99 -4.53 7.47 -8.91
C PRO A 99 -4.05 8.30 -10.11
N ILE A 100 -4.99 8.82 -10.91
CA ILE A 100 -4.70 9.65 -12.09
C ILE A 100 -4.13 11.01 -11.69
N GLU A 101 -4.75 11.68 -10.71
CA GLU A 101 -4.25 12.96 -10.20
C GLU A 101 -2.87 12.79 -9.59
N TYR A 102 -2.68 11.73 -8.79
CA TYR A 102 -1.41 11.42 -8.16
C TYR A 102 -0.29 11.18 -9.19
N ARG A 103 -0.58 10.40 -10.24
CA ARG A 103 0.37 10.16 -11.34
C ARG A 103 0.74 11.45 -12.08
N LYS A 104 -0.23 12.34 -12.33
CA LYS A 104 0.04 13.64 -12.94
C LYS A 104 0.92 14.51 -12.05
N GLU A 105 0.75 14.47 -10.73
CA GLU A 105 1.62 15.19 -9.80
C GLU A 105 3.06 14.68 -9.84
N ILE A 106 3.27 13.36 -9.87
CA ILE A 106 4.60 12.77 -9.99
C ILE A 106 5.28 13.24 -11.29
N GLN A 107 4.59 13.12 -12.43
CA GLN A 107 5.13 13.52 -13.73
C GLN A 107 5.50 15.01 -13.79
N LYS A 108 4.68 15.89 -13.20
CA LYS A 108 4.99 17.32 -13.08
C LYS A 108 6.25 17.55 -12.25
N ARG A 109 6.35 16.93 -11.06
CA ARG A 109 7.51 17.06 -10.18
C ARG A 109 8.80 16.61 -10.86
N ASP A 110 8.77 15.52 -11.63
CA ASP A 110 9.95 15.03 -12.35
C ASP A 110 10.33 15.95 -13.51
N THR A 111 9.33 16.48 -14.24
CA THR A 111 9.54 17.49 -15.30
C THR A 111 10.18 18.76 -14.74
N ASP A 112 9.69 19.25 -13.59
CA ASP A 112 10.22 20.46 -12.93
C ASP A 112 11.67 20.27 -12.47
N LYS A 113 12.02 19.09 -11.93
CA LYS A 113 13.41 18.74 -11.57
C LYS A 113 14.33 18.72 -12.78
N GLU A 114 13.91 18.12 -13.89
CA GLU A 114 14.71 18.09 -15.12
C GLU A 114 14.95 19.49 -15.70
N ILE A 115 13.93 20.35 -15.71
CA ILE A 115 14.05 21.74 -16.14
C ILE A 115 15.02 22.50 -15.24
N GLN A 116 14.96 22.28 -13.92
CA GLN A 116 15.86 22.93 -12.97
C GLN A 116 17.32 22.50 -13.18
N ILE A 117 17.59 21.20 -13.39
CA ILE A 117 18.95 20.69 -13.67
C ILE A 117 19.52 21.30 -14.97
N LYS A 118 18.70 21.42 -16.01
CA LYS A 118 19.12 22.02 -17.30
C LYS A 118 19.42 23.52 -17.21
N ARG A 119 18.84 24.25 -16.25
CA ARG A 119 19.11 25.68 -16.04
C ARG A 119 20.45 25.98 -15.36
N TYR A 120 21.09 24.98 -14.77
CA TYR A 120 22.38 25.12 -14.07
C TYR A 120 23.54 24.38 -14.78
N ARG A 121 23.33 23.91 -16.01
CA ARG A 121 24.37 23.41 -16.91
C ARG A 121 24.58 24.40 -18.04
#